data_AF-A0A0V8LXC9-F1
#
_entry.id   AF-A0A0V8LXC9-F1
#
_cell.length_a   1.000
_cell.length_b   1.000
_cell.length_c   1.000
_cell.angle_alpha   90.00
_cell.angle_beta   90.00
_cell.angle_gamma   90.00
#
_symmetry.space_group_name_H-M   'P 1'
#
loop_
_entity.id
_entity.type
_entity.pdbx_description
1 polymer ?
#
loop_
_entity_poly.entity_id
_entity_poly.type
_entity_poly.pdbx_seq_one_letter_code
_entity_poly.pdbx_strand_id
1 'polypeptide(L)'
;MKKLIITLGMFIIATLIGPGTILASNIADAIYQADIRATNASYTATHVAAPFTWATDSLLDGYYINAGFSNLAMRNAAGDDIPFMPGRGSDPWIMWIEQISQNSAINYSLYTGGETSMGGKLAYFPDTAGMTVDDAASLELGSNFEIELSGYVDTIGGIGESPVLKAGGLSITIDAEQQISVGNYSDENLTIAANSWESTSCYGTSWFGQTFSFTNNVILSGFNLYCKKVGSPSGNLDYYLFATSGGLPTGSALASGSILASTVSTSAGFKSLAFTTPASLTAATTYAVVFACPSGTSSNRISFWYTNNSSYANGQEISSSNSGTSWTGSGTTDIYITLSGAYLNALVSASDVVYGEHIIKTNLSGGTLNLYIDGVLADSAAYAGSITDNANDWIIGANGSMPYMYYAKITVGGVLRGSWVWEYATTFTDLSGNGNDATPSFRTTTTDADVAVSVISYIACNQSAFVTSEDDDAVDIVTDDDIGEMPTGWYGDLHPENLPGGQAISDFLEDMDFPPAFFWYSLVYLGAAIITMVSLGLTSELLPCAAAGLIWQIFFCAIIGTSWWVLLPEGIIIIGEMVNRKLASY
;
A
#
# COMPACT_ATOMS: atom_id res chain seq x y z
N MET A 1 -2.68 -50.06 21.26
CA MET A 1 -3.83 -50.22 20.35
C MET A 1 -4.83 -49.06 20.42
N LYS A 2 -5.39 -48.66 21.57
CA LYS A 2 -6.31 -47.49 21.64
C LYS A 2 -5.69 -46.16 21.17
N LYS A 3 -4.42 -45.88 21.51
CA LYS A 3 -3.71 -44.68 21.03
C LYS A 3 -3.49 -44.69 19.50
N LEU A 4 -3.15 -45.85 18.92
CA LEU A 4 -2.94 -46.01 17.48
C LEU A 4 -4.25 -45.82 16.68
N ILE A 5 -5.38 -46.29 17.21
CA ILE A 5 -6.71 -46.13 16.57
C ILE A 5 -7.19 -44.68 16.64
N ILE A 6 -6.85 -43.94 17.71
CA ILE A 6 -7.18 -42.51 17.82
C ILE A 6 -6.29 -41.69 16.86
N THR A 7 -4.99 -41.96 16.77
CA THR A 7 -4.10 -41.26 15.83
C THR A 7 -4.46 -41.55 14.37
N LEU A 8 -4.78 -42.80 14.02
CA LEU A 8 -5.21 -43.16 12.67
C LEU A 8 -6.61 -42.62 12.34
N GLY A 9 -7.51 -42.56 13.33
CA GLY A 9 -8.84 -41.96 13.18
C GLY A 9 -8.78 -40.43 13.01
N MET A 10 -7.88 -39.74 13.73
CA MET A 10 -7.65 -38.31 13.55
C MET A 10 -6.96 -37.99 12.22
N PHE A 11 -6.04 -38.83 11.75
CA PHE A 11 -5.42 -38.68 10.42
C PHE A 11 -6.45 -38.82 9.29
N ILE A 12 -7.39 -39.78 9.41
CA ILE A 12 -8.46 -39.97 8.43
C ILE A 12 -9.49 -38.82 8.44
N ILE A 13 -9.81 -38.28 9.63
CA ILE A 13 -10.72 -37.12 9.74
C ILE A 13 -10.04 -35.83 9.24
N ALA A 14 -8.75 -35.64 9.47
CA ALA A 14 -7.97 -34.53 8.92
C ALA A 14 -7.84 -34.60 7.39
N THR A 15 -7.79 -35.80 6.79
CA THR A 15 -7.80 -35.94 5.32
C THR A 15 -9.19 -35.79 4.68
N LEU A 16 -10.27 -35.98 5.45
CA LEU A 16 -11.65 -35.83 4.96
C LEU A 16 -12.16 -34.39 5.06
N ILE A 17 -11.58 -33.59 5.94
CA ILE A 17 -11.70 -32.13 5.95
C ILE A 17 -10.44 -31.58 5.29
N GLY A 18 -10.31 -31.81 3.97
CA GLY A 18 -9.33 -31.06 3.19
C GLY A 18 -9.58 -29.55 3.32
N PRO A 19 -8.62 -28.69 2.98
CA PRO A 19 -8.85 -27.25 2.93
C PRO A 19 -10.16 -27.03 2.18
N GLY A 20 -11.12 -26.37 2.84
CA GLY A 20 -12.45 -26.15 2.29
C GLY A 20 -12.28 -25.68 0.85
N THR A 21 -12.94 -26.35 -0.10
CA THR A 21 -12.87 -25.98 -1.50
C THR A 21 -13.11 -24.47 -1.58
N ILE A 22 -12.07 -23.71 -1.91
CA ILE A 22 -12.18 -22.27 -2.10
C ILE A 22 -13.11 -22.14 -3.30
N LEU A 23 -14.38 -21.81 -3.04
CA LEU A 23 -15.29 -21.49 -4.11
C LEU A 23 -14.71 -20.25 -4.79
N ALA A 24 -14.41 -20.38 -6.08
CA ALA A 24 -13.98 -19.24 -6.87
C ALA A 24 -14.99 -18.09 -6.71
N SER A 25 -14.50 -16.87 -6.75
CA SER A 25 -15.26 -15.63 -6.57
C SER A 25 -16.59 -15.58 -7.33
N ASN A 26 -17.58 -14.87 -6.81
CA ASN A 26 -18.82 -14.68 -7.55
C ASN A 26 -18.71 -13.47 -8.47
N ILE A 27 -18.34 -13.71 -9.74
CA ILE A 27 -18.19 -12.65 -10.76
C ILE A 27 -19.45 -12.44 -11.61
N ALA A 28 -20.59 -13.03 -11.24
CA ALA A 28 -21.80 -13.00 -12.05
C ALA A 28 -22.30 -11.57 -12.35
N ASP A 29 -22.15 -10.68 -11.36
CA ASP A 29 -22.61 -9.28 -11.43
C ASP A 29 -21.48 -8.30 -11.77
N ALA A 30 -20.29 -8.79 -12.17
CA ALA A 30 -19.20 -7.93 -12.57
C ALA A 30 -19.60 -7.07 -13.78
N ILE A 31 -19.38 -5.76 -13.67
CA ILE A 31 -19.73 -4.80 -14.73
C ILE A 31 -18.55 -4.64 -15.68
N TYR A 32 -17.33 -4.67 -15.17
CA TYR A 32 -16.12 -4.47 -15.96
C TYR A 32 -15.09 -5.59 -15.75
N GLN A 33 -14.23 -5.77 -16.75
CA GLN A 33 -13.06 -6.64 -16.71
C GLN A 33 -11.86 -5.89 -17.27
N ALA A 34 -10.75 -5.94 -16.55
CA ALA A 34 -9.44 -5.60 -17.09
C ALA A 34 -8.65 -6.86 -17.44
N ASP A 35 -7.96 -6.80 -18.58
CA ASP A 35 -6.93 -7.78 -18.90
C ASP A 35 -5.60 -7.28 -18.37
N ILE A 36 -5.03 -8.02 -17.42
CA ILE A 36 -3.73 -7.76 -16.81
C ILE A 36 -2.73 -8.73 -17.41
N ARG A 37 -1.60 -8.23 -17.92
CA ARG A 37 -0.56 -9.07 -18.52
C ARG A 37 0.71 -9.01 -17.70
N ALA A 38 1.19 -10.19 -17.31
CA ALA A 38 2.53 -10.39 -16.81
C ALA A 38 3.46 -10.86 -17.94
N THR A 39 4.69 -10.33 -17.99
CA THR A 39 5.73 -10.73 -18.94
C THR A 39 7.02 -11.05 -18.20
N ASN A 40 7.77 -12.03 -18.69
CA ASN A 40 9.06 -12.45 -18.14
C ASN A 40 10.14 -12.50 -19.22
N ALA A 41 11.27 -11.84 -19.00
CA ALA A 41 12.35 -11.66 -19.98
C ALA A 41 13.54 -12.63 -19.84
N SER A 42 13.63 -13.43 -18.77
CA SER A 42 14.88 -14.12 -18.44
C SER A 42 14.72 -15.61 -18.17
N TYR A 43 14.51 -16.07 -16.93
CA TYR A 43 14.40 -17.50 -16.57
C TYR A 43 12.98 -17.82 -16.11
N THR A 44 12.58 -19.08 -15.97
CA THR A 44 11.26 -19.39 -15.38
C THR A 44 11.22 -18.90 -13.94
N ALA A 45 10.35 -17.93 -13.67
CA ALA A 45 10.13 -17.36 -12.34
C ALA A 45 8.91 -18.01 -11.69
N THR A 46 8.97 -18.19 -10.37
CA THR A 46 7.91 -18.79 -9.55
C THR A 46 7.67 -17.93 -8.34
N HIS A 47 6.43 -17.92 -7.84
CA HIS A 47 6.06 -17.27 -6.57
C HIS A 47 6.41 -15.78 -6.55
N VAL A 48 5.96 -15.05 -7.58
CA VAL A 48 6.34 -13.66 -7.81
C VAL A 48 5.23 -12.73 -7.33
N ALA A 49 5.58 -11.80 -6.44
CA ALA A 49 4.74 -10.64 -6.14
C ALA A 49 5.15 -9.49 -7.07
N ALA A 50 4.27 -9.13 -8.00
CA ALA A 50 4.59 -8.16 -9.04
C ALA A 50 3.70 -6.92 -8.95
N PRO A 51 4.28 -5.73 -8.77
CA PRO A 51 3.54 -4.48 -8.75
C PRO A 51 3.17 -4.03 -10.16
N PHE A 52 2.07 -3.30 -10.27
CA PHE A 52 1.67 -2.58 -11.48
C PHE A 52 0.90 -1.30 -11.13
N THR A 53 0.94 -0.34 -12.04
CA THR A 53 0.32 0.98 -11.82
C THR A 53 -1.12 0.98 -12.32
N TRP A 54 -2.05 1.38 -11.44
CA TRP A 54 -3.43 1.70 -11.79
C TRP A 54 -3.97 2.74 -10.80
N ALA A 55 -4.73 3.72 -11.28
CA ALA A 55 -5.26 4.80 -10.47
C ALA A 55 -6.48 4.33 -9.63
N THR A 56 -6.22 3.83 -8.41
CA THR A 56 -7.28 3.38 -7.49
C THR A 56 -8.26 4.50 -7.15
N ASP A 57 -7.77 5.72 -6.91
CA ASP A 57 -8.63 6.86 -6.59
C ASP A 57 -9.60 7.15 -7.75
N SER A 58 -9.14 7.08 -9.00
CA SER A 58 -10.03 7.23 -10.17
C SER A 58 -11.04 6.09 -10.31
N LEU A 59 -10.70 4.86 -9.91
CA LEU A 59 -11.64 3.74 -9.90
C LEU A 59 -12.72 3.92 -8.81
N LEU A 60 -12.34 4.46 -7.65
CA LEU A 60 -13.27 4.79 -6.56
C LEU A 60 -14.19 5.94 -6.94
N ASP A 61 -13.63 7.05 -7.43
CA ASP A 61 -14.38 8.25 -7.83
C ASP A 61 -15.36 7.96 -8.97
N GLY A 62 -14.97 7.06 -9.88
CA GLY A 62 -15.83 6.60 -10.97
C GLY A 62 -16.79 5.46 -10.62
N TYR A 63 -16.87 5.06 -9.34
CA TYR A 63 -17.71 3.95 -8.85
C TYR A 63 -17.46 2.60 -9.54
N TYR A 64 -16.28 2.43 -10.16
CA TYR A 64 -15.85 1.18 -10.77
C TYR A 64 -15.50 0.12 -9.71
N ILE A 65 -15.07 0.58 -8.54
CA ILE A 65 -14.81 -0.22 -7.35
C ILE A 65 -15.44 0.48 -6.14
N ASN A 66 -15.86 -0.26 -5.14
CA ASN A 66 -16.40 0.32 -3.90
C ASN A 66 -15.29 0.56 -2.87
N ALA A 67 -15.55 1.45 -1.91
CA ALA A 67 -14.57 1.79 -0.87
C ALA A 67 -14.16 0.62 0.04
N GLY A 68 -14.98 -0.44 0.10
CA GLY A 68 -14.67 -1.67 0.82
C GLY A 68 -13.92 -2.71 -0.01
N PHE A 69 -13.64 -2.43 -1.28
CA PHE A 69 -12.99 -3.33 -2.24
C PHE A 69 -13.67 -4.71 -2.36
N SER A 70 -14.94 -4.83 -1.97
CA SER A 70 -15.66 -6.11 -1.92
C SER A 70 -16.16 -6.55 -3.29
N ASN A 71 -16.27 -5.63 -4.25
CA ASN A 71 -16.69 -5.85 -5.62
C ASN A 71 -15.49 -6.05 -6.57
N LEU A 72 -14.47 -6.77 -6.10
CA LEU A 72 -13.24 -7.06 -6.82
C LEU A 72 -12.90 -8.54 -6.78
N ALA A 73 -12.44 -9.08 -7.91
CA ALA A 73 -11.81 -10.39 -7.97
C ALA A 73 -10.80 -10.47 -9.11
N MET A 74 -9.60 -11.01 -8.83
CA MET A 74 -8.58 -11.26 -9.84
C MET A 74 -8.42 -12.76 -10.07
N ARG A 75 -8.41 -13.17 -11.33
CA ARG A 75 -8.34 -14.58 -11.74
C ARG A 75 -7.22 -14.87 -12.71
N ASN A 76 -6.66 -16.07 -12.59
CA ASN A 76 -5.76 -16.64 -13.59
C ASN A 76 -6.54 -17.14 -14.83
N ALA A 77 -5.81 -17.60 -15.85
CA ALA A 77 -6.40 -18.14 -17.07
C ALA A 77 -7.21 -19.45 -16.86
N ALA A 78 -7.04 -20.15 -15.75
CA ALA A 78 -7.83 -21.32 -15.37
C ALA A 78 -9.14 -20.94 -14.63
N GLY A 79 -9.32 -19.66 -14.29
CA GLY A 79 -10.48 -19.16 -13.56
C GLY A 79 -10.33 -19.23 -12.03
N ASP A 80 -9.16 -19.62 -11.52
CA ASP A 80 -8.90 -19.62 -10.08
C ASP A 80 -8.57 -18.21 -9.60
N ASP A 81 -9.06 -17.86 -8.41
CA ASP A 81 -8.72 -16.59 -7.79
C ASP A 81 -7.26 -16.57 -7.35
N ILE A 82 -6.61 -15.45 -7.61
CA ILE A 82 -5.23 -15.20 -7.18
C ILE A 82 -5.20 -14.10 -6.11
N PRO A 83 -4.24 -14.18 -5.16
CA PRO A 83 -4.00 -13.10 -4.21
C PRO A 83 -3.62 -11.79 -4.91
N PHE A 84 -4.22 -10.69 -4.49
CA PHE A 84 -3.90 -9.35 -4.98
C PHE A 84 -4.16 -8.27 -3.92
N MET A 85 -3.57 -7.10 -4.14
CA MET A 85 -3.68 -5.93 -3.28
C MET A 85 -3.91 -4.68 -4.13
N PRO A 86 -5.02 -3.97 -3.93
CA PRO A 86 -5.22 -2.65 -4.51
C PRO A 86 -4.14 -1.67 -4.04
N GLY A 87 -3.62 -0.88 -4.97
CA GLY A 87 -2.63 0.17 -4.67
C GLY A 87 -3.28 1.38 -4.00
N ARG A 88 -2.51 2.19 -3.27
CA ARG A 88 -3.01 3.36 -2.52
C ARG A 88 -2.11 4.57 -2.68
N GLY A 89 -2.67 5.70 -3.12
CA GLY A 89 -1.89 6.91 -3.36
C GLY A 89 -0.76 6.64 -4.36
N SER A 90 0.50 6.72 -3.90
CA SER A 90 1.68 6.37 -4.71
C SER A 90 2.03 4.88 -4.72
N ASP A 91 1.47 4.10 -3.79
CA ASP A 91 1.76 2.67 -3.69
C ASP A 91 1.04 1.89 -4.82
N PRO A 92 1.74 0.98 -5.51
CA PRO A 92 1.20 0.29 -6.68
C PRO A 92 0.18 -0.79 -6.28
N TRP A 93 -0.63 -1.21 -7.24
CA TRP A 93 -1.33 -2.49 -7.14
C TRP A 93 -0.31 -3.62 -7.15
N ILE A 94 -0.61 -4.73 -6.49
CA ILE A 94 0.27 -5.90 -6.46
C ILE A 94 -0.57 -7.14 -6.70
N MET A 95 -0.02 -8.10 -7.44
CA MET A 95 -0.64 -9.39 -7.68
C MET A 95 0.35 -10.54 -7.52
N TRP A 96 -0.18 -11.71 -7.18
CA TRP A 96 0.57 -12.95 -7.11
C TRP A 96 0.63 -13.67 -8.46
N ILE A 97 1.82 -14.12 -8.83
CA ILE A 97 2.09 -14.93 -10.01
C ILE A 97 2.75 -16.22 -9.54
N GLU A 98 2.00 -17.33 -9.60
CA GLU A 98 2.48 -18.64 -9.18
C GLU A 98 3.69 -19.10 -10.00
N GLN A 99 3.62 -18.98 -11.33
CA GLN A 99 4.72 -19.29 -12.22
C GLN A 99 4.56 -18.58 -13.56
N ILE A 100 5.67 -18.10 -14.11
CA ILE A 100 5.76 -17.57 -15.47
C ILE A 100 7.04 -18.07 -16.14
N SER A 101 6.89 -18.74 -17.29
CA SER A 101 8.03 -19.32 -18.00
C SER A 101 8.97 -18.25 -18.57
N GLN A 102 10.23 -18.61 -18.78
CA GLN A 102 11.19 -17.79 -19.52
C GLN A 102 10.60 -17.27 -20.85
N ASN A 103 10.81 -15.98 -21.16
CA ASN A 103 10.40 -15.34 -22.41
C ASN A 103 8.91 -15.52 -22.74
N SER A 104 8.06 -15.53 -21.71
CA SER A 104 6.63 -15.77 -21.86
C SER A 104 5.79 -14.61 -21.33
N ALA A 105 4.52 -14.62 -21.71
CA ALA A 105 3.50 -13.74 -21.17
C ALA A 105 2.28 -14.56 -20.77
N ILE A 106 1.66 -14.17 -19.66
CA ILE A 106 0.42 -14.76 -19.16
C ILE A 106 -0.57 -13.63 -18.86
N ASN A 107 -1.84 -13.89 -19.13
CA ASN A 107 -2.90 -12.91 -18.90
C ASN A 107 -3.76 -13.34 -17.71
N TYR A 108 -4.23 -12.35 -16.98
CA TYR A 108 -5.14 -12.44 -15.85
C TYR A 108 -6.32 -11.52 -16.10
N SER A 109 -7.44 -11.81 -15.44
CA SER A 109 -8.65 -10.99 -15.52
C SER A 109 -8.93 -10.39 -14.14
N LEU A 110 -8.99 -9.05 -14.04
CA LEU A 110 -9.54 -8.37 -12.87
C LEU A 110 -10.98 -7.97 -13.17
N TYR A 111 -11.92 -8.49 -12.39
CA TYR A 111 -13.33 -8.15 -12.42
C TYR A 111 -13.63 -7.08 -11.38
N THR A 112 -14.43 -6.09 -11.79
CA THR A 112 -14.80 -4.94 -10.95
C THR A 112 -16.28 -4.56 -11.13
N GLY A 113 -16.80 -3.74 -10.19
CA GLY A 113 -18.16 -3.21 -10.23
C GLY A 113 -19.22 -4.19 -9.74
N GLY A 114 -20.49 -3.81 -9.86
CA GLY A 114 -21.61 -4.61 -9.37
C GLY A 114 -21.81 -4.51 -7.85
N GLU A 115 -22.99 -4.96 -7.41
CA GLU A 115 -23.45 -4.84 -6.02
C GLU A 115 -23.10 -6.06 -5.15
N THR A 116 -22.90 -7.22 -5.79
CA THR A 116 -22.59 -8.46 -5.08
C THR A 116 -21.11 -8.51 -4.71
N SER A 117 -20.83 -8.80 -3.44
CA SER A 117 -19.46 -9.07 -2.99
C SER A 117 -18.89 -10.25 -3.77
N MET A 118 -17.80 -10.01 -4.51
CA MET A 118 -17.17 -11.02 -5.35
C MET A 118 -16.34 -12.00 -4.53
N GLY A 119 -15.85 -11.58 -3.35
CA GLY A 119 -15.03 -12.44 -2.48
C GLY A 119 -13.64 -12.72 -3.05
N GLY A 120 -13.06 -11.79 -3.81
CA GLY A 120 -11.69 -11.92 -4.28
C GLY A 120 -10.67 -12.10 -3.15
N LYS A 121 -9.52 -12.70 -3.47
CA LYS A 121 -8.43 -12.95 -2.52
C LYS A 121 -7.62 -11.67 -2.23
N LEU A 122 -8.25 -10.70 -1.57
CA LEU A 122 -7.53 -9.53 -1.05
C LEU A 122 -6.50 -9.97 -0.02
N ALA A 123 -5.26 -9.54 -0.20
CA ALA A 123 -4.17 -9.84 0.72
C ALA A 123 -3.28 -8.60 0.91
N TYR A 124 -2.62 -8.53 2.06
CA TYR A 124 -1.56 -7.58 2.32
C TYR A 124 -0.24 -8.12 1.76
N PHE A 125 0.45 -7.34 0.94
CA PHE A 125 1.76 -7.69 0.37
C PHE A 125 2.85 -6.83 1.03
N PRO A 126 3.48 -7.33 2.11
CA PRO A 126 4.50 -6.59 2.82
C PRO A 126 5.76 -6.35 1.99
N ASP A 127 6.34 -5.17 2.22
CA ASP A 127 7.74 -4.86 1.94
C ASP A 127 8.66 -5.59 2.94
N THR A 128 9.97 -5.49 2.77
CA THR A 128 10.98 -5.89 3.77
C THR A 128 10.75 -5.41 5.21
N ALA A 129 10.05 -4.30 5.47
CA ALA A 129 9.77 -3.83 6.83
C ALA A 129 8.56 -4.55 7.47
N GLY A 130 7.67 -5.17 6.68
CA GLY A 130 6.43 -5.76 7.18
C GLY A 130 5.45 -4.72 7.74
N MET A 131 4.56 -5.14 8.64
CA MET A 131 3.74 -4.22 9.43
C MET A 131 4.23 -4.16 10.87
N THR A 132 4.24 -2.94 11.43
CA THR A 132 4.64 -2.69 12.81
C THR A 132 3.41 -2.40 13.66
N VAL A 133 3.29 -3.01 14.83
CA VAL A 133 2.29 -2.64 15.85
C VAL A 133 3.05 -2.15 17.07
N ASP A 134 2.77 -0.92 17.48
CA ASP A 134 3.43 -0.29 18.62
C ASP A 134 3.29 -1.13 19.89
N ASP A 135 4.32 -1.08 20.72
CA ASP A 135 4.29 -1.72 22.03
C ASP A 135 3.08 -1.26 22.86
N ALA A 136 2.35 -2.23 23.43
CA ALA A 136 1.13 -1.95 24.16
C ALA A 136 0.91 -2.99 25.26
N ALA A 137 0.57 -2.52 26.46
CA ALA A 137 0.30 -3.36 27.63
C ALA A 137 -0.78 -4.43 27.39
N SER A 138 -1.67 -4.23 26.41
CA SER A 138 -2.71 -5.20 26.06
C SER A 138 -2.21 -6.38 25.20
N LEU A 139 -1.04 -6.23 24.56
CA LEU A 139 -0.39 -7.24 23.73
C LEU A 139 0.70 -8.04 24.48
N GLU A 140 0.90 -7.76 25.77
CA GLU A 140 1.88 -8.48 26.59
C GLU A 140 1.45 -9.93 26.83
N LEU A 141 2.10 -10.85 26.12
CA LEU A 141 1.68 -12.26 26.02
C LEU A 141 1.62 -13.00 27.37
N GLY A 142 2.54 -12.67 28.28
CA GLY A 142 2.67 -13.34 29.57
C GLY A 142 2.79 -14.87 29.44
N SER A 143 1.96 -15.61 30.17
CA SER A 143 1.96 -17.09 30.20
C SER A 143 0.71 -17.73 29.58
N ASN A 144 -0.13 -16.94 28.91
CA ASN A 144 -1.34 -17.44 28.26
C ASN A 144 -1.69 -16.58 27.04
N PHE A 145 -1.37 -17.08 25.85
CA PHE A 145 -1.58 -16.36 24.61
C PHE A 145 -1.82 -17.30 23.43
N GLU A 146 -2.33 -16.73 22.34
CA GLU A 146 -2.37 -17.34 21.01
C GLU A 146 -2.01 -16.29 19.95
N ILE A 147 -1.17 -16.66 18.99
CA ILE A 147 -0.86 -15.87 17.79
C ILE A 147 -1.26 -16.72 16.59
N GLU A 148 -1.97 -16.11 15.64
CA GLU A 148 -2.43 -16.77 14.41
C GLU A 148 -2.15 -15.88 13.21
N LEU A 149 -1.51 -16.44 12.18
CA LEU A 149 -1.25 -15.83 10.89
C LEU A 149 -1.87 -16.68 9.79
N SER A 150 -2.32 -16.04 8.71
CA SER A 150 -2.78 -16.72 7.50
C SER A 150 -2.21 -16.03 6.28
N GLY A 151 -1.60 -16.78 5.37
CA GLY A 151 -1.00 -16.23 4.16
C GLY A 151 -0.04 -17.21 3.52
N TYR A 152 0.76 -16.72 2.57
CA TYR A 152 1.83 -17.49 1.98
C TYR A 152 3.06 -17.45 2.88
N VAL A 153 3.62 -18.61 3.18
CA VAL A 153 4.85 -18.78 3.94
C VAL A 153 5.91 -19.33 3.00
N ASP A 154 7.01 -18.59 2.85
CA ASP A 154 8.12 -19.03 2.00
C ASP A 154 9.20 -19.73 2.83
N THR A 155 9.03 -21.03 3.06
CA THR A 155 9.98 -21.83 3.87
C THR A 155 11.35 -22.03 3.21
N ILE A 156 11.52 -21.66 1.93
CA ILE A 156 12.79 -21.79 1.21
C ILE A 156 13.50 -20.43 1.11
N GLY A 157 12.83 -19.42 0.57
CA GLY A 157 13.37 -18.08 0.40
C GLY A 157 13.41 -17.26 1.70
N GLY A 158 12.56 -17.61 2.66
CA GLY A 158 12.43 -16.92 3.95
C GLY A 158 13.33 -17.47 5.07
N ILE A 159 14.33 -18.29 4.77
CA ILE A 159 15.26 -18.83 5.79
C ILE A 159 15.92 -17.69 6.56
N GLY A 160 15.85 -17.75 7.89
CA GLY A 160 16.37 -16.74 8.81
C GLY A 160 15.40 -15.59 9.07
N GLU A 161 14.27 -15.54 8.37
CA GLU A 161 13.27 -14.48 8.50
C GLU A 161 12.15 -14.85 9.48
N SER A 162 11.52 -13.81 10.03
CA SER A 162 10.52 -13.95 11.08
C SER A 162 9.14 -13.47 10.62
N PRO A 163 8.19 -14.38 10.33
CA PRO A 163 6.78 -14.02 10.15
C PRO A 163 6.21 -13.18 11.30
N VAL A 164 6.67 -13.42 12.54
CA VAL A 164 6.35 -12.58 13.71
C VAL A 164 7.59 -12.38 14.56
N LEU A 165 7.83 -11.13 14.95
CA LEU A 165 8.94 -10.74 15.81
C LEU A 165 8.49 -9.74 16.88
N LYS A 166 8.65 -10.12 18.15
CA LYS A 166 8.77 -9.20 19.29
C LYS A 166 10.20 -9.34 19.81
N ALA A 167 11.09 -8.45 19.37
CA ALA A 167 12.51 -8.56 19.68
C ALA A 167 12.74 -8.68 21.20
N GLY A 168 13.61 -9.60 21.63
CA GLY A 168 13.85 -9.83 23.07
C GLY A 168 12.71 -10.55 23.82
N GLY A 169 11.61 -10.88 23.14
CA GLY A 169 10.46 -11.61 23.71
C GLY A 169 10.24 -12.95 23.03
N LEU A 170 9.52 -12.95 21.91
CA LEU A 170 9.12 -14.14 21.14
C LEU A 170 9.31 -13.90 19.64
N SER A 171 9.60 -14.98 18.90
CA SER A 171 9.55 -14.96 17.44
C SER A 171 8.93 -16.25 16.91
N ILE A 172 8.23 -16.12 15.78
CA ILE A 172 7.99 -17.19 14.83
C ILE A 172 9.00 -16.96 13.71
N THR A 173 9.83 -17.96 13.40
CA THR A 173 10.95 -17.87 12.46
C THR A 173 10.94 -19.06 11.52
N ILE A 174 11.41 -18.85 10.29
CA ILE A 174 11.75 -19.93 9.35
C ILE A 174 13.23 -20.22 9.54
N ASP A 175 13.58 -21.38 10.08
CA ASP A 175 14.98 -21.70 10.42
C ASP A 175 15.80 -22.23 9.23
N ALA A 176 17.09 -22.50 9.48
CA ALA A 176 18.03 -22.97 8.47
C ALA A 176 17.67 -24.36 7.90
N GLU A 177 16.87 -25.11 8.65
CA GLU A 177 16.32 -26.41 8.28
C GLU A 177 14.98 -26.28 7.53
N GLN A 178 14.56 -25.06 7.15
CA GLN A 178 13.31 -24.76 6.44
C GLN A 178 12.07 -25.11 7.27
N GLN A 179 12.19 -25.05 8.60
CA GLN A 179 11.09 -25.34 9.52
C GLN A 179 10.51 -24.04 10.07
N ILE A 180 9.23 -24.08 10.43
CA ILE A 180 8.61 -22.98 11.16
C ILE A 180 8.84 -23.24 12.64
N SER A 181 9.59 -22.37 13.29
CA SER A 181 10.02 -22.51 14.67
C SER A 181 9.46 -21.36 15.52
N VAL A 182 9.00 -21.69 16.72
CA VAL A 182 8.60 -20.70 17.73
C VAL A 182 9.59 -20.76 18.87
N GLY A 183 10.15 -19.62 19.21
CA GLY A 183 11.15 -19.54 20.26
C GLY A 183 11.03 -18.28 21.11
N ASN A 184 11.80 -18.27 22.19
CA ASN A 184 11.99 -17.11 23.05
C ASN A 184 13.42 -16.58 22.91
N TYR A 185 13.61 -15.28 23.14
CA TYR A 185 14.95 -14.70 23.08
C TYR A 185 15.78 -15.01 24.34
N SER A 186 17.10 -15.09 24.16
CA SER A 186 18.12 -15.20 25.20
C SER A 186 19.35 -14.40 24.81
N ASP A 187 20.13 -13.93 25.78
CA ASP A 187 21.33 -13.13 25.50
C ASP A 187 22.57 -14.00 25.26
N GLU A 188 23.36 -13.67 24.23
CA GLU A 188 24.74 -14.12 24.04
C GLU A 188 25.68 -12.93 24.26
N ASN A 189 26.66 -13.11 25.16
CA ASN A 189 27.57 -12.05 25.57
C ASN A 189 29.01 -12.40 25.21
N LEU A 190 29.72 -11.48 24.55
CA LEU A 190 31.13 -11.59 24.21
C LEU A 190 31.94 -10.51 24.93
N THR A 191 33.11 -10.89 25.44
CA THR A 191 34.16 -9.96 25.88
C THR A 191 35.41 -10.30 25.08
N ILE A 192 35.87 -9.37 24.24
CA ILE A 192 36.95 -9.65 23.29
C ILE A 192 38.32 -9.64 23.99
N ALA A 193 38.62 -8.58 24.74
CA ALA A 193 39.93 -8.41 25.36
C ALA A 193 39.81 -7.98 26.83
N ALA A 194 40.96 -7.79 27.48
CA ALA A 194 41.07 -7.09 28.77
C ALA A 194 41.65 -5.68 28.59
N ASN A 195 41.55 -4.83 29.61
CA ASN A 195 42.11 -3.47 29.61
C ASN A 195 43.63 -3.44 29.84
N SER A 196 44.42 -3.84 28.84
CA SER A 196 45.88 -3.91 28.98
C SER A 196 46.58 -2.56 28.71
N TRP A 197 46.38 -1.98 27.52
CA TRP A 197 47.11 -0.80 27.05
C TRP A 197 46.16 0.27 26.49
N GLU A 198 46.49 1.54 26.71
CA GLU A 198 45.75 2.68 26.16
C GLU A 198 46.28 3.07 24.76
N SER A 199 45.40 3.06 23.76
CA SER A 199 45.63 3.65 22.44
C SER A 199 45.18 5.10 22.41
N THR A 200 45.94 5.95 21.72
CA THR A 200 45.69 7.39 21.66
C THR A 200 45.16 7.87 20.31
N SER A 201 44.84 7.00 19.34
CA SER A 201 44.72 7.42 17.92
C SER A 201 43.32 7.51 17.30
N CYS A 202 42.21 7.47 18.05
CA CYS A 202 40.89 7.62 17.43
C CYS A 202 40.52 9.10 17.21
N TYR A 203 40.93 9.65 16.06
CA TYR A 203 40.60 11.00 15.61
C TYR A 203 40.81 11.18 14.09
N GLY A 204 40.18 12.21 13.51
CA GLY A 204 40.37 12.57 12.11
C GLY A 204 39.98 11.42 11.17
N THR A 205 40.85 11.11 10.21
CA THR A 205 40.64 10.01 9.26
C THR A 205 40.98 8.63 9.81
N SER A 206 41.41 8.54 11.09
CA SER A 206 41.80 7.28 11.73
C SER A 206 40.61 6.59 12.36
N TRP A 207 40.22 5.45 11.79
CA TRP A 207 39.10 4.62 12.22
C TRP A 207 39.65 3.31 12.75
N PHE A 208 39.00 2.75 13.78
CA PHE A 208 39.42 1.51 14.43
C PHE A 208 38.23 0.59 14.62
N GLY A 209 38.49 -0.69 14.78
CA GLY A 209 37.45 -1.67 15.01
C GLY A 209 38.01 -3.02 15.41
N GLN A 210 37.10 -3.96 15.62
CA GLN A 210 37.40 -5.31 16.02
C GLN A 210 36.49 -6.27 15.25
N THR A 211 37.06 -7.34 14.72
CA THR A 211 36.26 -8.44 14.21
C THR A 211 35.87 -9.42 15.32
N PHE A 212 34.68 -9.98 15.18
CA PHE A 212 34.08 -10.93 16.13
C PHE A 212 33.14 -11.90 15.40
N SER A 213 32.80 -13.00 16.07
CA SER A 213 31.78 -13.95 15.64
C SER A 213 30.99 -14.46 16.83
N PHE A 214 29.68 -14.53 16.71
CA PHE A 214 28.79 -15.20 17.67
C PHE A 214 28.62 -16.69 17.33
N THR A 215 28.24 -17.48 18.32
CA THR A 215 27.97 -18.91 18.15
C THR A 215 26.57 -19.15 17.60
N ASN A 216 25.60 -18.30 17.98
CA ASN A 216 24.22 -18.36 17.51
C ASN A 216 23.90 -17.22 16.54
N ASN A 217 22.76 -17.31 15.84
CA ASN A 217 22.19 -16.20 15.11
C ASN A 217 21.70 -15.16 16.14
N VAL A 218 22.27 -13.96 16.14
CA VAL A 218 21.96 -12.93 17.16
C VAL A 218 21.47 -11.63 16.53
N ILE A 219 20.57 -10.92 17.20
CA ILE A 219 20.28 -9.51 16.95
C ILE A 219 21.20 -8.68 17.85
N LEU A 220 22.10 -7.91 17.24
CA LEU A 220 23.03 -7.03 17.94
C LEU A 220 22.52 -5.59 17.93
N SER A 221 22.21 -5.05 19.11
CA SER A 221 21.71 -3.67 19.28
C SER A 221 22.80 -2.65 19.55
N GLY A 222 24.03 -3.08 19.84
CA GLY A 222 25.14 -2.19 20.14
C GLY A 222 26.32 -2.93 20.73
N PHE A 223 27.29 -2.16 21.22
CA PHE A 223 28.44 -2.69 21.94
C PHE A 223 28.92 -1.70 22.99
N ASN A 224 29.74 -2.16 23.92
CA ASN A 224 30.42 -1.28 24.89
C ASN A 224 31.88 -1.14 24.51
N LEU A 225 32.34 0.09 24.37
CA LEU A 225 33.74 0.43 24.14
C LEU A 225 34.38 0.90 25.44
N TYR A 226 35.51 0.30 25.83
CA TYR A 226 36.30 0.82 26.94
C TYR A 226 37.16 2.00 26.48
N CYS A 227 36.77 3.22 26.85
CA CYS A 227 37.38 4.44 26.34
C CYS A 227 37.35 5.62 27.34
N LYS A 228 38.07 6.70 26.98
CA LYS A 228 37.95 8.03 27.56
C LYS A 228 38.15 9.10 26.49
N LYS A 229 37.71 10.33 26.76
CA LYS A 229 38.13 11.51 25.97
C LYS A 229 39.43 12.09 26.51
N VAL A 230 40.23 12.63 25.59
CA VAL A 230 41.42 13.45 25.88
C VAL A 230 41.17 14.85 25.31
N GLY A 231 41.38 15.88 26.13
CA GLY A 231 41.04 17.26 25.76
C GLY A 231 39.52 17.47 25.67
N SER A 232 39.11 18.27 24.69
CA SER A 232 37.72 18.63 24.41
C SER A 232 37.37 18.31 22.95
N PRO A 233 37.23 17.03 22.57
CA PRO A 233 36.82 16.65 21.21
C PRO A 233 35.45 17.26 20.88
N SER A 234 35.37 17.93 19.74
CA SER A 234 34.13 18.44 19.16
C SER A 234 33.52 17.42 18.21
N GLY A 235 32.26 17.60 17.84
CA GLY A 235 31.53 16.69 16.96
C GLY A 235 31.23 15.35 17.63
N ASN A 236 31.24 14.29 16.82
CA ASN A 236 30.70 12.99 17.21
C ASN A 236 31.78 11.90 17.32
N LEU A 237 31.47 10.90 18.13
CA LEU A 237 32.02 9.56 18.05
C LEU A 237 31.01 8.73 17.27
N ASP A 238 31.36 8.41 16.04
CA ASP A 238 30.56 7.60 15.12
C ASP A 238 30.96 6.14 15.25
N TYR A 239 30.01 5.23 15.08
CA TYR A 239 30.26 3.81 15.16
C TYR A 239 29.34 3.01 14.24
N TYR A 240 29.85 1.88 13.78
CA TYR A 240 29.31 1.11 12.67
C TYR A 240 29.50 -0.38 12.91
N LEU A 241 28.66 -1.17 12.27
CA LEU A 241 28.78 -2.62 12.15
C LEU A 241 28.88 -2.95 10.67
N PHE A 242 29.87 -3.75 10.28
CA PHE A 242 30.09 -4.15 8.89
C PHE A 242 30.11 -5.67 8.76
N ALA A 243 29.66 -6.16 7.59
CA ALA A 243 30.04 -7.47 7.10
C ALA A 243 31.56 -7.48 6.84
N THR A 244 32.17 -8.68 6.84
CA THR A 244 33.59 -8.81 6.50
C THR A 244 33.86 -9.71 5.32
N SER A 245 34.96 -9.45 4.62
CA SER A 245 35.55 -10.33 3.63
C SER A 245 37.05 -10.43 3.88
N GLY A 246 37.57 -11.64 4.02
CA GLY A 246 38.97 -11.86 4.43
C GLY A 246 39.31 -11.27 5.81
N GLY A 247 38.31 -11.13 6.70
CA GLY A 247 38.46 -10.53 8.03
C GLY A 247 38.57 -9.01 8.03
N LEU A 248 38.21 -8.32 6.94
CA LEU A 248 38.18 -6.86 6.84
C LEU A 248 36.77 -6.35 6.49
N PRO A 249 36.35 -5.16 6.94
CA PRO A 249 35.06 -4.60 6.59
C PRO A 249 34.84 -4.48 5.08
N THR A 250 33.61 -4.75 4.64
CA THR A 250 33.18 -4.62 3.25
C THR A 250 31.73 -4.12 3.17
N GLY A 251 31.38 -3.51 2.03
CA GLY A 251 30.02 -3.02 1.77
C GLY A 251 29.61 -1.81 2.62
N SER A 252 28.32 -1.53 2.63
CA SER A 252 27.70 -0.56 3.54
C SER A 252 27.66 -1.09 4.97
N ALA A 253 27.57 -0.18 5.95
CA ALA A 253 27.35 -0.58 7.33
C ALA A 253 25.98 -1.27 7.47
N LEU A 254 25.96 -2.41 8.16
CA LEU A 254 24.75 -3.16 8.52
C LEU A 254 23.95 -2.43 9.61
N ALA A 255 24.65 -1.74 10.51
CA ALA A 255 24.08 -0.86 11.51
C ALA A 255 25.04 0.29 11.79
N SER A 256 24.50 1.43 12.23
CA SER A 256 25.31 2.59 12.62
C SER A 256 24.66 3.36 13.77
N GLY A 257 25.46 4.18 14.43
CA GLY A 257 25.02 5.12 15.45
C GLY A 257 26.07 6.19 15.70
N SER A 258 25.70 7.19 16.47
CA SER A 258 26.56 8.34 16.76
C SER A 258 26.19 8.97 18.09
N ILE A 259 27.21 9.40 18.84
CA ILE A 259 27.04 10.18 20.06
C ILE A 259 27.96 11.39 20.05
N LEU A 260 27.61 12.44 20.78
CA LEU A 260 28.52 13.58 20.99
C LEU A 260 29.80 13.11 21.70
N ALA A 261 30.96 13.32 21.08
CA ALA A 261 32.26 12.91 21.62
C ALA A 261 32.54 13.57 22.99
N SER A 262 31.99 14.76 23.22
CA SER A 262 32.06 15.49 24.48
C SER A 262 31.37 14.76 25.66
N THR A 263 30.46 13.82 25.40
CA THR A 263 29.76 13.01 26.42
C THR A 263 30.54 11.78 26.89
N VAL A 264 31.68 11.48 26.25
CA VAL A 264 32.61 10.45 26.74
C VAL A 264 33.31 11.00 27.99
N SER A 265 33.50 10.14 29.00
CA SER A 265 34.13 10.53 30.27
C SER A 265 35.62 10.85 30.10
N THR A 266 36.16 11.73 30.96
CA THR A 266 37.62 11.93 31.06
C THR A 266 38.32 10.78 31.80
N SER A 267 37.57 9.95 32.51
CA SER A 267 38.06 8.72 33.15
C SER A 267 37.76 7.52 32.25
N ALA A 268 38.69 6.55 32.20
CA ALA A 268 38.51 5.33 31.42
C ALA A 268 37.36 4.48 31.98
N GLY A 269 36.49 4.00 31.10
CA GLY A 269 35.37 3.14 31.44
C GLY A 269 34.61 2.68 30.20
N PHE A 270 33.66 1.77 30.40
CA PHE A 270 32.76 1.36 29.33
C PHE A 270 31.80 2.49 28.97
N LYS A 271 31.76 2.81 27.68
CA LYS A 271 30.73 3.63 27.06
C LYS A 271 29.85 2.71 26.23
N SER A 272 28.56 2.65 26.56
CA SER A 272 27.57 1.96 25.73
C SER A 272 27.29 2.76 24.46
N LEU A 273 27.40 2.07 23.32
CA LEU A 273 27.19 2.59 21.98
C LEU A 273 26.07 1.77 21.33
N ALA A 274 24.86 2.31 21.35
CA ALA A 274 23.67 1.67 20.79
C ALA A 274 23.50 2.07 19.31
N PHE A 275 23.29 1.09 18.43
CA PHE A 275 22.95 1.35 17.05
C PHE A 275 21.56 1.97 16.93
N THR A 276 21.34 2.81 15.92
CA THR A 276 20.03 3.38 15.63
C THR A 276 19.02 2.29 15.23
N THR A 277 19.50 1.27 14.51
CA THR A 277 18.72 0.09 14.14
C THR A 277 19.55 -1.15 14.49
N PRO A 278 19.05 -2.08 15.31
CA PRO A 278 19.73 -3.36 15.56
C PRO A 278 19.93 -4.16 14.28
N ALA A 279 20.96 -5.00 14.23
CA ALA A 279 21.25 -5.85 13.06
C ALA A 279 21.21 -7.34 13.41
N SER A 280 20.62 -8.14 12.53
CA SER A 280 20.65 -9.60 12.59
C SER A 280 21.99 -10.13 12.06
N LEU A 281 22.65 -10.97 12.86
CA LEU A 281 23.94 -11.57 12.58
C LEU A 281 23.80 -13.09 12.48
N THR A 282 24.48 -13.68 11.51
CA THR A 282 24.51 -15.12 11.31
C THR A 282 25.56 -15.78 12.20
N ALA A 283 25.20 -16.92 12.78
CA ALA A 283 26.06 -17.80 13.56
C ALA A 283 27.35 -18.10 12.80
N ALA A 284 28.47 -18.17 13.53
CA ALA A 284 29.80 -18.50 13.01
C ALA A 284 30.28 -17.61 11.84
N THR A 285 29.62 -16.47 11.59
CA THR A 285 30.03 -15.50 10.56
C THR A 285 30.81 -14.36 11.22
N THR A 286 31.89 -13.92 10.58
CA THR A 286 32.73 -12.84 11.09
C THR A 286 32.18 -11.48 10.67
N TYR A 287 31.93 -10.63 11.66
CA TYR A 287 31.52 -9.23 11.50
C TYR A 287 32.56 -8.30 12.11
N ALA A 288 32.46 -7.01 11.83
CA ALA A 288 33.35 -5.99 12.36
C ALA A 288 32.56 -4.85 13.00
N VAL A 289 32.81 -4.54 14.27
CA VAL A 289 32.40 -3.25 14.85
C VAL A 289 33.52 -2.24 14.66
N VAL A 290 33.16 -1.03 14.23
CA VAL A 290 34.06 0.07 13.90
C VAL A 290 33.62 1.32 14.65
N PHE A 291 34.57 2.15 15.05
CA PHE A 291 34.33 3.47 15.63
C PHE A 291 35.34 4.51 15.11
N ALA A 292 34.90 5.77 15.07
CA ALA A 292 35.63 6.90 14.51
C ALA A 292 35.28 8.21 15.24
N CYS A 293 36.23 9.13 15.30
CA CYS A 293 35.98 10.49 15.79
C CYS A 293 36.48 11.52 14.76
N PRO A 294 35.72 11.77 13.66
CA PRO A 294 36.21 12.50 12.50
C PRO A 294 36.63 13.94 12.78
N SER A 295 35.92 14.62 13.69
CA SER A 295 36.21 16.00 14.10
C SER A 295 37.30 16.11 15.17
N GLY A 296 37.83 14.97 15.64
CA GLY A 296 38.92 14.94 16.60
C GLY A 296 40.26 15.39 16.03
N THR A 297 41.18 15.78 16.91
CA THR A 297 42.57 16.11 16.59
C THR A 297 43.53 15.37 17.51
N SER A 298 44.83 15.44 17.23
CA SER A 298 45.86 14.85 18.11
C SER A 298 45.78 15.33 19.57
N SER A 299 45.20 16.50 19.84
CA SER A 299 45.01 17.04 21.20
C SER A 299 43.60 16.84 21.77
N ASN A 300 42.60 16.60 20.91
CA ASN A 300 41.19 16.50 21.27
C ASN A 300 40.60 15.23 20.62
N ARG A 301 40.60 14.09 21.32
CA ARG A 301 40.36 12.77 20.71
C ARG A 301 39.72 11.78 21.67
N ILE A 302 39.35 10.61 21.13
CA ILE A 302 38.98 9.44 21.92
C ILE A 302 40.20 8.51 22.05
N SER A 303 40.46 8.05 23.28
CA SER A 303 41.47 7.03 23.57
C SER A 303 40.74 5.76 24.03
N PHE A 304 41.18 4.60 23.57
CA PHE A 304 40.54 3.31 23.78
C PHE A 304 41.55 2.28 24.28
N TRP A 305 41.10 1.18 24.88
CA TRP A 305 41.98 0.16 25.40
C TRP A 305 42.07 -1.04 24.47
N TYR A 306 43.24 -1.66 24.43
CA TYR A 306 43.51 -2.85 23.64
C TYR A 306 44.53 -3.75 24.34
N THR A 307 44.72 -4.95 23.80
CA THR A 307 45.79 -5.88 24.18
C THR A 307 46.57 -6.30 22.94
N ASN A 308 47.85 -6.60 23.10
CA ASN A 308 48.77 -6.99 22.01
C ASN A 308 49.15 -8.47 22.06
N ASN A 309 48.28 -9.30 22.64
CA ASN A 309 48.50 -10.72 22.86
C ASN A 309 47.44 -11.63 22.22
N SER A 310 46.67 -11.12 21.23
CA SER A 310 45.54 -11.81 20.56
C SER A 310 44.79 -12.75 21.51
N SER A 311 44.04 -12.16 22.45
CA SER A 311 43.30 -12.90 23.46
C SER A 311 42.00 -13.50 22.90
N TYR A 312 41.47 -12.96 21.81
CA TYR A 312 40.23 -13.41 21.19
C TYR A 312 40.50 -14.28 19.96
N ALA A 313 40.13 -15.56 20.06
CA ALA A 313 40.25 -16.49 18.94
C ALA A 313 39.32 -16.05 17.78
N ASN A 314 39.84 -16.09 16.55
CA ASN A 314 39.10 -15.78 15.32
C ASN A 314 38.61 -14.33 15.17
N GLY A 315 39.21 -13.39 15.90
CA GLY A 315 39.08 -11.96 15.62
C GLY A 315 40.42 -11.26 15.48
N GLN A 316 40.37 -10.02 15.00
CA GLN A 316 41.51 -9.14 14.87
C GLN A 316 41.06 -7.68 15.00
N GLU A 317 41.95 -6.83 15.51
CA GLU A 317 41.82 -5.39 15.35
C GLU A 317 41.89 -5.03 13.86
N ILE A 318 41.09 -4.04 13.49
CA ILE A 318 41.08 -3.45 12.16
C ILE A 318 41.23 -1.94 12.28
N SER A 319 41.96 -1.35 11.35
CA SER A 319 42.12 0.10 11.27
C SER A 319 42.12 0.61 9.84
N SER A 320 41.77 1.88 9.71
CA SER A 320 41.78 2.64 8.46
C SER A 320 42.37 4.01 8.71
N SER A 321 43.28 4.47 7.85
CA SER A 321 43.83 5.83 7.88
C SER A 321 43.13 6.81 6.94
N ASN A 322 42.12 6.37 6.18
CA ASN A 322 41.45 7.12 5.13
C ASN A 322 39.91 7.03 5.24
N SER A 323 39.40 7.18 6.45
CA SER A 323 37.96 7.28 6.73
C SER A 323 37.12 6.11 6.21
N GLY A 324 37.64 4.88 6.35
CA GLY A 324 36.94 3.65 6.00
C GLY A 324 37.05 3.24 4.54
N THR A 325 37.82 3.96 3.73
CA THR A 325 38.01 3.62 2.29
C THR A 325 38.84 2.34 2.11
N SER A 326 39.82 2.09 2.99
CA SER A 326 40.63 0.86 2.97
C SER A 326 41.01 0.43 4.38
N TRP A 327 41.06 -0.89 4.61
CA TRP A 327 41.25 -1.48 5.92
C TRP A 327 42.55 -2.28 6.02
N THR A 328 43.18 -2.25 7.20
CA THR A 328 44.31 -3.09 7.59
C THR A 328 43.91 -3.88 8.84
N GLY A 329 44.27 -5.17 8.90
CA GLY A 329 44.01 -6.03 10.06
C GLY A 329 45.28 -6.34 10.84
N SER A 330 45.16 -6.49 12.16
CA SER A 330 46.22 -6.92 13.07
C SER A 330 45.80 -8.15 13.86
N GLY A 331 46.26 -9.33 13.45
CA GLY A 331 46.01 -10.59 14.16
C GLY A 331 46.72 -10.74 15.51
N THR A 332 47.42 -9.71 15.99
CA THR A 332 48.07 -9.71 17.32
C THR A 332 47.40 -8.77 18.31
N THR A 333 46.48 -7.94 17.83
CA THR A 333 45.87 -6.85 18.60
C THR A 333 44.37 -7.10 18.75
N ASP A 334 43.85 -6.97 19.96
CA ASP A 334 42.40 -6.99 20.21
C ASP A 334 41.96 -5.76 21.02
N ILE A 335 40.89 -5.10 20.60
CA ILE A 335 40.29 -3.95 21.28
C ILE A 335 39.43 -4.43 22.46
N TYR A 336 39.49 -3.71 23.58
CA TYR A 336 38.66 -4.01 24.74
C TYR A 336 37.22 -3.51 24.55
N ILE A 337 36.40 -4.41 24.03
CA ILE A 337 34.96 -4.24 23.86
C ILE A 337 34.19 -5.40 24.48
N THR A 338 32.93 -5.13 24.84
CA THR A 338 31.93 -6.17 25.09
C THR A 338 30.76 -6.03 24.13
N LEU A 339 30.23 -7.16 23.67
CA LEU A 339 29.07 -7.23 22.80
C LEU A 339 28.01 -8.08 23.48
N SER A 340 26.75 -7.67 23.34
CA SER A 340 25.59 -8.39 23.86
C SER A 340 24.57 -8.47 22.75
N GLY A 341 24.34 -9.65 22.21
CA GLY A 341 23.32 -9.91 21.20
C GLY A 341 22.23 -10.82 21.75
N ALA A 342 21.02 -10.74 21.21
CA ALA A 342 19.92 -11.63 21.59
C ALA A 342 19.72 -12.69 20.51
N TYR A 343 19.68 -13.98 20.86
CA TYR A 343 19.38 -15.08 19.94
C TYR A 343 18.08 -15.78 20.32
N LEU A 344 17.48 -16.46 19.35
CA LEU A 344 16.27 -17.24 19.54
C LEU A 344 16.62 -18.64 20.07
N ASN A 345 16.02 -19.03 21.19
CA ASN A 345 15.98 -20.41 21.66
C ASN A 345 14.69 -21.05 21.14
N ALA A 346 14.80 -21.88 20.10
CA ALA A 346 13.65 -22.58 19.54
C ALA A 346 13.07 -23.55 20.58
N LEU A 347 11.78 -23.41 20.86
CA LEU A 347 11.05 -24.23 21.84
C LEU A 347 10.23 -25.32 21.16
N VAL A 348 9.62 -25.00 20.03
CA VAL A 348 8.84 -25.92 19.19
C VAL A 348 9.09 -25.64 17.72
N SER A 349 9.09 -26.68 16.90
CA SER A 349 9.40 -26.58 15.46
C SER A 349 8.51 -27.50 14.62
N ALA A 350 7.99 -26.97 13.51
CA ALA A 350 7.24 -27.73 12.52
C ALA A 350 8.13 -28.03 11.32
N SER A 351 8.62 -29.27 11.24
CA SER A 351 9.38 -29.76 10.10
C SER A 351 8.47 -30.08 8.90
N ASP A 352 9.05 -30.17 7.71
CA ASP A 352 8.37 -30.57 6.47
C ASP A 352 7.18 -29.68 6.08
N VAL A 353 7.17 -28.41 6.53
CA VAL A 353 6.20 -27.42 6.06
C VAL A 353 6.63 -26.97 4.67
N VAL A 354 5.86 -27.39 3.67
CA VAL A 354 6.05 -26.94 2.28
C VAL A 354 5.84 -25.43 2.23
N TYR A 355 6.53 -24.73 1.33
CA TYR A 355 6.19 -23.33 1.08
C TYR A 355 4.77 -23.25 0.48
N GLY A 356 4.02 -22.21 0.78
CA GLY A 356 2.64 -22.09 0.28
C GLY A 356 1.69 -21.39 1.25
N GLU A 357 0.40 -21.47 0.94
CA GLU A 357 -0.66 -20.93 1.81
C GLU A 357 -0.81 -21.79 3.06
N HIS A 358 -0.58 -21.18 4.22
CA HIS A 358 -0.71 -21.84 5.52
C HIS A 358 -1.40 -20.93 6.55
N ILE A 359 -2.05 -21.58 7.51
CA ILE A 359 -2.41 -20.97 8.78
C ILE A 359 -1.39 -21.42 9.82
N ILE A 360 -0.55 -20.49 10.28
CA ILE A 360 0.40 -20.72 11.37
C ILE A 360 -0.28 -20.28 12.65
N LYS A 361 -0.32 -21.15 13.65
CA LYS A 361 -0.84 -20.79 14.97
C LYS A 361 0.05 -21.31 16.08
N THR A 362 0.42 -20.42 17.00
CA THR A 362 1.13 -20.80 18.22
C THR A 362 0.35 -20.37 19.45
N ASN A 363 0.31 -21.20 20.48
CA ASN A 363 -0.28 -20.83 21.74
C ASN A 363 0.51 -21.37 22.93
N LEU A 364 0.50 -20.61 24.01
CA LEU A 364 0.96 -21.05 25.32
C LEU A 364 -0.28 -21.18 26.21
N SER A 365 -0.58 -22.38 26.67
CA SER A 365 -1.69 -22.62 27.59
C SER A 365 -1.36 -23.75 28.55
N GLY A 366 -1.68 -23.58 29.84
CA GLY A 366 -1.44 -24.61 30.85
C GLY A 366 0.03 -25.02 31.00
N GLY A 367 0.98 -24.13 30.67
CA GLY A 367 2.42 -24.41 30.72
C GLY A 367 2.96 -25.27 29.58
N THR A 368 2.22 -25.36 28.47
CA THR A 368 2.66 -26.03 27.24
C THR A 368 2.57 -25.05 26.08
N LEU A 369 3.69 -24.86 25.38
CA LEU A 369 3.75 -24.13 24.11
C LEU A 369 3.43 -25.12 22.98
N ASN A 370 2.52 -24.75 22.10
CA ASN A 370 2.08 -25.57 20.97
C ASN A 370 2.23 -24.79 19.67
N LEU A 371 2.65 -25.47 18.62
CA LEU A 371 2.66 -24.96 17.25
C LEU A 371 1.74 -25.81 16.37
N TYR A 372 0.84 -25.15 15.66
CA TYR A 372 -0.09 -25.74 14.72
C TYR A 372 0.16 -25.17 13.32
N ILE A 373 0.09 -26.05 12.32
CA ILE A 373 0.07 -25.70 10.90
C ILE A 373 -1.23 -26.23 10.33
N ASP A 374 -2.04 -25.36 9.72
CA ASP A 374 -3.33 -25.69 9.11
C ASP A 374 -4.29 -26.42 10.07
N GLY A 375 -4.26 -26.01 11.34
CA GLY A 375 -5.07 -26.60 12.41
C GLY A 375 -4.56 -27.96 12.94
N VAL A 376 -3.49 -28.51 12.37
CA VAL A 376 -2.85 -29.74 12.84
C VAL A 376 -1.73 -29.39 13.82
N LEU A 377 -1.71 -30.01 14.99
CA LEU A 377 -0.61 -29.85 15.95
C LEU A 377 0.66 -30.42 15.34
N ALA A 378 1.62 -29.54 15.05
CA ALA A 378 2.91 -29.91 14.47
C ALA A 378 3.91 -30.29 15.58
N ASP A 379 4.01 -29.48 16.63
CA ASP A 379 4.90 -29.74 17.76
C ASP A 379 4.41 -29.08 19.06
N SER A 380 4.89 -29.57 20.20
CA SER A 380 4.57 -29.04 21.53
C SER A 380 5.70 -29.29 22.52
N ALA A 381 5.96 -28.31 23.38
CA ALA A 381 6.96 -28.41 24.43
C ALA A 381 6.43 -27.88 25.78
N ALA A 382 6.91 -28.50 26.86
CA ALA A 382 6.64 -28.00 28.20
C ALA A 382 7.38 -26.67 28.40
N TYR A 383 6.63 -25.61 28.69
CA TYR A 383 7.15 -24.28 28.97
C TYR A 383 6.31 -23.63 30.06
N ALA A 384 6.80 -23.70 31.30
CA ALA A 384 6.12 -23.11 32.46
C ALA A 384 6.49 -21.64 32.71
N GLY A 385 7.17 -21.00 31.74
CA GLY A 385 7.60 -19.61 31.82
C GLY A 385 6.53 -18.62 31.34
N SER A 386 6.90 -17.35 31.32
CA SER A 386 6.18 -16.28 30.65
C SER A 386 7.08 -15.67 29.60
N ILE A 387 6.50 -15.27 28.47
CA ILE A 387 7.21 -14.44 27.51
C ILE A 387 7.52 -13.11 28.17
N THR A 388 8.78 -12.68 28.03
CA THR A 388 9.27 -11.44 28.62
C THR A 388 8.60 -10.24 27.94
N ASP A 389 7.92 -9.45 28.76
CA ASP A 389 7.46 -8.10 28.41
C ASP A 389 8.69 -7.19 28.22
N ASN A 390 8.66 -6.41 27.14
CA ASN A 390 9.68 -5.42 26.81
C ASN A 390 9.06 -4.30 25.97
N ALA A 391 9.77 -3.18 25.83
CA ALA A 391 9.26 -2.02 25.10
C ALA A 391 9.49 -2.05 23.57
N ASN A 392 9.77 -3.22 22.97
CA ASN A 392 9.98 -3.30 21.52
C ASN A 392 8.65 -3.44 20.79
N ASP A 393 8.53 -2.91 19.58
CA ASP A 393 7.30 -3.09 18.80
C ASP A 393 7.16 -4.53 18.28
N TRP A 394 5.94 -4.88 17.86
CA TRP A 394 5.68 -6.10 17.11
C TRP A 394 5.93 -5.85 15.63
N ILE A 395 6.65 -6.76 14.98
CA ILE A 395 6.89 -6.74 13.54
C ILE A 395 6.30 -8.01 12.94
N ILE A 396 5.45 -7.88 11.93
CA ILE A 396 4.75 -9.01 11.31
C ILE A 396 4.96 -8.98 9.79
N GLY A 397 5.36 -10.10 9.20
CA GLY A 397 5.56 -10.26 7.76
C GLY A 397 6.79 -9.56 7.16
N ALA A 398 7.76 -9.17 7.99
CA ALA A 398 8.98 -8.50 7.53
C ALA A 398 9.92 -9.43 6.73
N ASN A 399 10.86 -8.80 6.03
CA ASN A 399 11.94 -9.38 5.22
C ASN A 399 11.49 -10.43 4.20
N GLY A 400 10.24 -10.36 3.73
CA GLY A 400 9.71 -11.34 2.78
C GLY A 400 9.42 -12.72 3.38
N SER A 401 9.41 -12.85 4.72
CA SER A 401 8.99 -14.08 5.41
C SER A 401 7.59 -14.55 4.99
N MET A 402 6.72 -13.61 4.64
CA MET A 402 5.42 -13.86 4.05
C MET A 402 5.23 -12.99 2.80
N PRO A 403 5.32 -13.55 1.57
CA PRO A 403 5.09 -12.81 0.34
C PRO A 403 3.73 -12.08 0.30
N TYR A 404 2.71 -12.69 0.90
CA TYR A 404 1.44 -12.03 1.20
C TYR A 404 0.78 -12.65 2.45
N MET A 405 -0.09 -11.87 3.09
CA MET A 405 -0.82 -12.24 4.30
C MET A 405 -2.29 -11.84 4.18
N TYR A 406 -3.19 -12.73 4.56
CA TYR A 406 -4.62 -12.46 4.66
C TYR A 406 -4.99 -11.79 5.98
N TYR A 407 -4.43 -12.28 7.09
CA TYR A 407 -4.63 -11.70 8.40
C TYR A 407 -3.54 -12.08 9.40
N ALA A 408 -3.44 -11.28 10.46
CA ALA A 408 -2.72 -11.61 11.69
C ALA A 408 -3.59 -11.33 12.92
N LYS A 409 -3.47 -12.18 13.94
CA LYS A 409 -4.21 -12.05 15.21
C LYS A 409 -3.32 -12.35 16.40
N ILE A 410 -3.57 -11.62 17.49
CA ILE A 410 -2.97 -11.86 18.81
C ILE A 410 -4.08 -11.90 19.85
N THR A 411 -4.12 -12.99 20.61
CA THR A 411 -5.03 -13.23 21.72
C THR A 411 -4.21 -13.36 23.00
N VAL A 412 -4.56 -12.60 24.03
CA VAL A 412 -3.87 -12.64 25.34
C VAL A 412 -4.90 -12.95 26.42
N GLY A 413 -4.61 -13.95 27.24
CA GLY A 413 -5.51 -14.38 28.32
C GLY A 413 -6.86 -14.90 27.82
N GLY A 414 -6.94 -15.36 26.57
CA GLY A 414 -8.19 -15.80 25.92
C GLY A 414 -9.06 -14.66 25.38
N VAL A 415 -8.57 -13.42 25.35
CA VAL A 415 -9.25 -12.27 24.74
C VAL A 415 -8.48 -11.84 23.49
N LEU A 416 -9.18 -11.63 22.37
CA LEU A 416 -8.56 -11.08 21.15
C LEU A 416 -8.11 -9.64 21.44
N ARG A 417 -6.83 -9.36 21.25
CA ARG A 417 -6.19 -8.06 21.55
C ARG A 417 -5.64 -7.36 20.33
N GLY A 418 -5.36 -8.09 19.27
CA GLY A 418 -4.98 -7.51 17.99
C GLY A 418 -5.55 -8.34 16.85
N SER A 419 -6.08 -7.68 15.83
CA SER A 419 -6.53 -8.33 14.60
C SER A 419 -6.42 -7.37 13.43
N TRP A 420 -5.63 -7.74 12.42
CA TRP A 420 -5.35 -6.90 11.27
C TRP A 420 -5.54 -7.66 9.97
N VAL A 421 -6.06 -6.97 8.98
CA VAL A 421 -6.22 -7.38 7.59
C VAL A 421 -5.76 -6.24 6.70
N TRP A 422 -5.59 -6.48 5.40
CA TRP A 422 -5.33 -5.38 4.47
C TRP A 422 -6.47 -4.35 4.48
N GLU A 423 -6.12 -3.06 4.55
CA GLU A 423 -7.05 -1.94 4.42
C GLU A 423 -6.51 -0.88 3.46
N TYR A 424 -7.40 -0.13 2.81
CA TYR A 424 -7.04 1.03 1.99
C TYR A 424 -6.68 2.26 2.85
N ALA A 425 -5.66 2.13 3.71
CA ALA A 425 -5.28 3.15 4.69
C ALA A 425 -3.76 3.20 4.94
N THR A 426 -3.27 4.30 5.55
CA THR A 426 -1.87 4.42 6.01
C THR A 426 -1.58 3.57 7.24
N THR A 427 -2.63 3.12 7.92
CA THR A 427 -2.61 2.31 9.14
C THR A 427 -3.73 1.28 9.01
N PHE A 428 -3.49 0.03 9.38
CA PHE A 428 -4.54 -0.97 9.47
C PHE A 428 -5.18 -0.90 10.85
N THR A 429 -6.50 -0.72 10.85
CA THR A 429 -7.29 -0.61 12.07
C THR A 429 -7.26 -1.94 12.84
N ASP A 430 -7.11 -1.86 14.16
CA ASP A 430 -7.27 -3.04 15.02
C ASP A 430 -8.74 -3.45 15.12
N LEU A 431 -9.08 -4.52 14.41
CA LEU A 431 -10.44 -5.09 14.38
C LEU A 431 -10.85 -5.76 15.70
N SER A 432 -9.93 -5.92 16.66
CA SER A 432 -10.27 -6.41 18.00
C SER A 432 -10.92 -5.33 18.89
N GLY A 433 -10.78 -4.06 18.51
CA GLY A 433 -11.32 -2.92 19.24
C GLY A 433 -10.49 -2.50 20.47
N ASN A 434 -9.23 -2.92 20.57
CA ASN A 434 -8.32 -2.53 21.66
C ASN A 434 -7.42 -1.34 21.29
N GLY A 435 -7.46 -0.90 20.02
CA GLY A 435 -6.74 0.29 19.54
C GLY A 435 -5.26 0.03 19.25
N ASN A 436 -4.88 -1.23 19.04
CA ASN A 436 -3.51 -1.60 18.67
C ASN A 436 -3.34 -1.53 17.14
N ASP A 437 -3.55 -0.36 16.54
CA ASP A 437 -3.48 -0.21 15.08
C ASP A 437 -2.08 -0.56 14.55
N ALA A 438 -2.01 -1.13 13.34
CA ALA A 438 -0.75 -1.49 12.69
C ALA A 438 -0.35 -0.43 11.66
N THR A 439 0.95 -0.15 11.56
CA THR A 439 1.55 0.64 10.49
C THR A 439 2.15 -0.30 9.44
N PRO A 440 1.48 -0.53 8.29
CA PRO A 440 1.99 -1.40 7.24
C PRO A 440 3.08 -0.72 6.40
N SER A 441 4.00 -1.52 5.88
CA SER A 441 4.83 -1.16 4.72
C SER A 441 4.32 -1.90 3.47
N PHE A 442 4.25 -1.20 2.33
CA PHE A 442 3.76 -1.79 1.08
C PHE A 442 4.90 -2.06 0.13
N ARG A 443 4.90 -3.25 -0.48
CA ARG A 443 5.87 -3.58 -1.52
C ARG A 443 5.72 -2.67 -2.74
N THR A 444 6.82 -2.12 -3.23
CA THR A 444 6.82 -1.24 -4.41
C THR A 444 7.59 -1.80 -5.60
N THR A 445 8.33 -2.89 -5.38
CA THR A 445 9.15 -3.57 -6.39
C THR A 445 8.73 -5.03 -6.56
N THR A 446 8.93 -5.56 -7.76
CA THR A 446 8.75 -6.99 -8.04
C THR A 446 9.73 -7.83 -7.23
N THR A 447 9.31 -9.00 -6.76
CA THR A 447 10.25 -9.97 -6.16
C THR A 447 11.21 -10.57 -7.18
N ASP A 448 10.84 -10.53 -8.46
CA ASP A 448 11.68 -10.97 -9.57
C ASP A 448 11.84 -9.85 -10.60
N ALA A 449 13.06 -9.33 -10.73
CA ALA A 449 13.37 -8.16 -11.56
C ALA A 449 13.11 -8.37 -13.07
N ASP A 450 13.00 -9.62 -13.53
CA ASP A 450 12.73 -9.96 -14.92
C ASP A 450 11.22 -10.04 -15.23
N VAL A 451 10.37 -9.96 -14.20
CA VAL A 451 8.91 -9.99 -14.30
C VAL A 451 8.32 -8.58 -14.20
N ALA A 452 7.48 -8.22 -15.16
CA ALA A 452 6.74 -6.96 -15.19
C ALA A 452 5.26 -7.20 -15.46
N VAL A 453 4.39 -6.35 -14.90
CA VAL A 453 2.94 -6.44 -15.03
C VAL A 453 2.35 -5.13 -15.53
N SER A 454 1.33 -5.22 -16.39
CA SER A 454 0.64 -4.05 -16.95
C SER A 454 -0.85 -4.30 -17.19
N VAL A 455 -1.66 -3.25 -17.07
CA VAL A 455 -3.07 -3.26 -17.53
C VAL A 455 -3.07 -3.07 -19.04
N ILE A 456 -3.65 -4.01 -19.79
CA ILE A 456 -3.66 -3.98 -21.26
C ILE A 456 -4.99 -3.45 -21.80
N SER A 457 -6.09 -3.78 -21.13
CA SER A 457 -7.44 -3.39 -21.53
C SER A 457 -8.30 -3.22 -20.28
N TYR A 458 -9.36 -2.43 -20.40
CA TYR A 458 -10.44 -2.35 -19.42
C TYR A 458 -11.75 -2.16 -20.18
N ILE A 459 -12.64 -3.15 -20.10
CA ILE A 459 -13.85 -3.25 -20.92
C ILE A 459 -15.07 -3.58 -20.07
N ALA A 460 -16.26 -3.21 -20.52
CA ALA A 460 -17.50 -3.63 -19.88
C ALA A 460 -17.81 -5.10 -20.21
N CYS A 461 -18.09 -5.91 -19.19
CA CYS A 461 -18.55 -7.30 -19.30
C CYS A 461 -20.04 -7.39 -19.61
N ASN A 462 -20.84 -6.53 -18.97
CA ASN A 462 -22.29 -6.50 -19.08
C ASN A 462 -22.73 -5.08 -19.50
N GLN A 463 -22.81 -4.82 -20.81
CA GLN A 463 -23.36 -3.55 -21.32
C GLN A 463 -24.82 -3.31 -20.90
N SER A 464 -25.58 -4.36 -20.55
CA SER A 464 -26.98 -4.25 -20.13
C SER A 464 -27.18 -4.05 -18.62
N ALA A 465 -26.11 -4.07 -17.82
CA ALA A 465 -26.16 -3.80 -16.37
C ALA A 465 -25.81 -2.35 -16.04
N PHE A 466 -25.79 -1.47 -17.04
CA PHE A 466 -25.88 -0.03 -16.82
C PHE A 466 -27.29 0.25 -16.27
N VAL A 467 -27.44 0.06 -14.96
CA VAL A 467 -28.48 0.73 -14.19
C VAL A 467 -28.01 2.17 -14.15
N THR A 468 -28.42 2.94 -15.15
CA THR A 468 -28.71 4.33 -14.86
C THR A 468 -29.67 4.28 -13.68
N SER A 469 -29.22 4.74 -12.52
CA SER A 469 -30.09 5.59 -11.70
C SER A 469 -30.84 6.49 -12.68
N GLU A 470 -32.16 6.60 -12.49
CA GLU A 470 -33.10 7.42 -13.27
C GLU A 470 -32.38 8.43 -14.17
N ASP A 471 -32.70 8.41 -15.48
CA ASP A 471 -32.13 9.11 -16.67
C ASP A 471 -31.54 10.53 -16.50
N ASP A 472 -31.56 11.12 -15.31
CA ASP A 472 -30.96 12.37 -14.86
C ASP A 472 -29.46 12.31 -14.50
N ASP A 473 -28.87 11.12 -14.26
CA ASP A 473 -27.46 11.01 -13.80
C ASP A 473 -26.50 10.35 -14.81
N ALA A 474 -26.85 10.36 -16.11
CA ALA A 474 -25.86 10.06 -17.14
C ALA A 474 -24.79 11.18 -17.13
N VAL A 475 -23.50 10.81 -17.09
CA VAL A 475 -22.41 11.78 -17.26
C VAL A 475 -22.59 12.46 -18.61
N ASP A 476 -22.92 13.75 -18.56
CA ASP A 476 -23.05 14.59 -19.73
C ASP A 476 -21.69 14.66 -20.45
N ILE A 477 -21.54 13.88 -21.53
CA ILE A 477 -20.33 13.89 -22.37
C ILE A 477 -20.15 15.24 -23.06
N VAL A 478 -21.22 16.04 -23.09
CA VAL A 478 -21.26 17.43 -23.50
C VAL A 478 -22.03 18.14 -22.41
N THR A 479 -21.36 18.83 -21.50
CA THR A 479 -22.07 19.67 -20.54
C THR A 479 -22.71 20.85 -21.28
N ASP A 480 -23.76 21.46 -20.74
CA ASP A 480 -24.34 22.69 -21.31
C ASP A 480 -23.30 23.82 -21.54
N ASP A 481 -22.13 23.74 -20.88
CA ASP A 481 -20.97 24.62 -21.09
C ASP A 481 -20.20 24.34 -22.41
N ASP A 482 -20.29 23.13 -22.96
CA ASP A 482 -19.62 22.70 -24.21
C ASP A 482 -20.46 22.97 -25.47
N ILE A 483 -21.76 23.23 -25.30
CA ILE A 483 -22.62 23.77 -26.35
C ILE A 483 -22.50 25.29 -26.26
N GLY A 484 -21.94 25.93 -27.29
CA GLY A 484 -21.77 27.38 -27.27
C GLY A 484 -23.08 28.07 -26.89
N GLU A 485 -23.05 28.86 -25.80
CA GLU A 485 -24.23 29.59 -25.34
C GLU A 485 -24.89 30.30 -26.53
N MET A 486 -26.21 30.15 -26.65
CA MET A 486 -26.94 30.82 -27.72
C MET A 486 -26.59 32.32 -27.70
N PRO A 487 -26.35 32.96 -28.86
CA PRO A 487 -26.04 34.37 -28.88
C PRO A 487 -27.12 35.16 -28.13
N THR A 488 -26.69 35.94 -27.14
CA THR A 488 -27.59 36.68 -26.26
C THR A 488 -28.53 37.56 -27.10
N GLY A 489 -29.85 37.30 -27.01
CA GLY A 489 -30.88 38.07 -27.72
C GLY A 489 -31.39 37.52 -29.05
N TRP A 490 -31.07 36.27 -29.42
CA TRP A 490 -31.63 35.64 -30.64
C TRP A 490 -33.09 35.19 -30.50
N TYR A 491 -33.49 34.80 -29.29
CA TYR A 491 -34.88 34.66 -28.86
C TYR A 491 -35.04 35.54 -27.62
N GLY A 492 -35.99 36.48 -27.64
CA GLY A 492 -36.30 37.28 -26.46
C GLY A 492 -37.00 36.42 -25.42
N ASP A 493 -36.89 36.76 -24.14
CA ASP A 493 -37.71 36.15 -23.08
C ASP A 493 -39.18 36.34 -23.44
N LEU A 494 -39.83 35.26 -23.88
CA LEU A 494 -41.24 35.30 -24.23
C LEU A 494 -42.07 35.31 -22.94
N HIS A 495 -43.13 36.10 -22.94
CA HIS A 495 -44.08 36.23 -21.83
C HIS A 495 -45.47 35.68 -22.20
N PRO A 496 -45.60 34.38 -22.52
CA PRO A 496 -46.87 33.78 -22.93
C PRO A 496 -47.94 33.84 -21.83
N GLU A 497 -47.57 33.99 -20.56
CA GLU A 497 -48.45 34.21 -19.42
C GLU A 497 -49.38 35.44 -19.58
N ASN A 498 -49.00 36.40 -20.42
CA ASN A 498 -49.82 37.57 -20.71
C ASN A 498 -51.02 37.26 -21.64
N LEU A 499 -51.06 36.08 -22.27
CA LEU A 499 -52.21 35.59 -23.01
C LEU A 499 -53.07 34.67 -22.12
N PRO A 500 -54.41 34.77 -22.19
CA PRO A 500 -55.28 33.82 -21.51
C PRO A 500 -54.95 32.37 -21.89
N GLY A 501 -54.51 31.59 -20.91
CA GLY A 501 -54.11 30.19 -21.12
C GLY A 501 -52.73 29.99 -21.77
N GLY A 502 -51.97 31.06 -22.03
CA GLY A 502 -50.65 30.95 -22.65
C GLY A 502 -49.64 30.21 -21.77
N GLN A 503 -49.63 30.43 -20.45
CA GLN A 503 -48.77 29.65 -19.55
C GLN A 503 -49.11 28.16 -19.58
N ALA A 504 -50.40 27.81 -19.52
CA ALA A 504 -50.82 26.41 -19.56
C ALA A 504 -50.46 25.70 -20.88
N ILE A 505 -50.37 26.45 -21.98
CA ILE A 505 -49.86 25.93 -23.26
C ILE A 505 -48.35 25.72 -23.20
N SER A 506 -47.60 26.66 -22.62
CA SER A 506 -46.15 26.50 -22.42
C SER A 506 -45.83 25.32 -21.51
N ASP A 507 -46.50 25.21 -20.37
CA ASP A 507 -46.34 24.11 -19.41
C ASP A 507 -46.63 22.75 -20.10
N PHE A 508 -47.70 22.67 -20.90
CA PHE A 508 -48.02 21.46 -21.66
C PHE A 508 -46.96 21.10 -22.71
N LEU A 509 -46.31 22.09 -23.33
CA LEU A 509 -45.24 21.86 -24.30
C LEU A 509 -43.94 21.44 -23.61
N GLU A 510 -43.62 22.03 -22.46
CA GLU A 510 -42.48 21.65 -21.62
C GLU A 510 -42.63 20.21 -21.09
N ASP A 511 -43.83 19.84 -20.61
CA ASP A 511 -44.17 18.48 -20.20
C ASP A 511 -44.02 17.43 -21.34
N MET A 512 -43.95 17.88 -22.60
CA MET A 512 -43.75 17.06 -23.79
C MET A 512 -42.32 17.11 -24.35
N ASP A 513 -41.37 17.74 -23.65
CA ASP A 513 -40.01 18.05 -24.14
C ASP A 513 -40.01 18.84 -25.46
N PHE A 514 -41.02 19.69 -25.68
CA PHE A 514 -41.14 20.52 -26.87
C PHE A 514 -40.84 21.99 -26.56
N PRO A 515 -39.85 22.62 -27.23
CA PRO A 515 -39.49 24.02 -26.96
C PRO A 515 -40.67 25.00 -27.17
N PRO A 516 -41.19 25.66 -26.12
CA PRO A 516 -42.36 26.52 -26.24
C PRO A 516 -42.13 27.70 -27.19
N ALA A 517 -40.90 28.22 -27.24
CA ALA A 517 -40.52 29.30 -28.15
C ALA A 517 -40.83 28.97 -29.61
N PHE A 518 -40.59 27.72 -30.03
CA PHE A 518 -40.86 27.30 -31.41
C PHE A 518 -42.36 27.41 -31.76
N PHE A 519 -43.22 27.02 -30.83
CA PHE A 519 -44.67 27.16 -30.98
C PHE A 519 -45.08 28.64 -31.06
N TRP A 520 -44.61 29.47 -30.12
CA TRP A 520 -45.00 30.87 -30.03
C TRP A 520 -44.53 31.68 -31.24
N TYR A 521 -43.28 31.52 -31.69
CA TYR A 521 -42.82 32.19 -32.92
C TYR A 521 -43.57 31.71 -34.16
N SER A 522 -43.90 30.42 -34.24
CA SER A 522 -44.74 29.90 -35.33
C SER A 522 -46.12 30.55 -35.35
N LEU A 523 -46.75 30.72 -34.18
CA LEU A 523 -48.05 31.39 -34.06
C LEU A 523 -47.98 32.86 -34.51
N VAL A 524 -46.91 33.57 -34.14
CA VAL A 524 -46.68 34.97 -34.53
C VAL A 524 -46.58 35.09 -36.05
N TYR A 525 -45.69 34.34 -36.69
CA TYR A 525 -45.43 34.50 -38.13
C TYR A 525 -46.49 33.87 -39.02
N LEU A 526 -46.97 32.66 -38.70
CA LEU A 526 -48.04 32.04 -39.47
C LEU A 526 -49.35 32.80 -39.27
N GLY A 527 -49.61 33.30 -38.07
CA GLY A 527 -50.73 34.19 -37.79
C GLY A 527 -50.68 35.46 -38.63
N ALA A 528 -49.52 36.14 -38.69
CA ALA A 528 -49.33 37.32 -39.53
C ALA A 528 -49.61 37.00 -41.01
N ALA A 529 -49.05 35.91 -41.52
CA ALA A 529 -49.26 35.47 -42.90
C ALA A 529 -50.75 35.20 -43.20
N ILE A 530 -51.46 34.54 -42.29
CA ILE A 530 -52.91 34.27 -42.42
C ILE A 530 -53.70 35.58 -42.43
N ILE A 531 -53.42 36.51 -41.52
CA ILE A 531 -54.09 37.81 -41.45
C ILE A 531 -53.82 38.63 -42.73
N THR A 532 -52.60 38.61 -43.24
CA THR A 532 -52.25 39.26 -44.51
C THR A 532 -52.99 38.63 -45.69
N MET A 533 -53.07 37.29 -45.76
CA MET A 533 -53.81 36.59 -46.82
C MET A 533 -55.31 36.87 -46.79
N VAL A 534 -55.93 36.88 -45.60
CA VAL A 534 -57.34 37.26 -45.43
C VAL A 534 -57.56 38.71 -45.86
N SER A 535 -56.68 39.63 -45.45
CA SER A 535 -56.75 41.04 -45.83
C SER A 535 -56.61 41.25 -47.35
N LEU A 536 -55.78 40.43 -48.01
CA LEU A 536 -55.61 40.43 -49.46
C LEU A 536 -56.88 39.98 -50.17
N GLY A 537 -57.53 38.94 -49.66
CA GLY A 537 -58.82 38.48 -50.19
C GLY A 537 -59.94 39.53 -50.10
N LEU A 538 -59.85 40.47 -49.16
CA LEU A 538 -60.87 41.51 -48.94
C LEU A 538 -60.58 42.83 -49.68
N THR A 539 -59.31 43.24 -49.73
CA THR A 539 -58.94 44.58 -50.23
C THR A 539 -58.24 44.54 -51.57
N SER A 540 -57.55 43.45 -51.93
CA SER A 540 -56.67 43.33 -53.11
C SER A 540 -55.57 44.41 -53.22
N GLU A 541 -55.34 45.18 -52.15
CA GLU A 541 -54.41 46.31 -52.11
C GLU A 541 -53.25 45.99 -51.15
N LEU A 542 -52.00 46.16 -51.60
CA LEU A 542 -50.83 45.72 -50.83
C LEU A 542 -50.66 46.46 -49.49
N LEU A 543 -50.94 47.77 -49.46
CA LEU A 543 -50.76 48.61 -48.27
C LEU A 543 -51.62 48.17 -47.06
N PRO A 544 -52.96 48.03 -47.18
CA PRO A 544 -53.77 47.54 -46.07
C PRO A 544 -53.44 46.10 -45.67
N CYS A 545 -52.97 45.27 -46.61
CA CYS A 545 -52.55 43.89 -46.29
C CYS A 545 -51.28 43.84 -45.44
N ALA A 546 -50.28 44.63 -45.81
CA ALA A 546 -49.05 44.75 -45.05
C ALA A 546 -49.32 45.40 -43.67
N ALA A 547 -50.20 46.40 -43.60
CA ALA A 547 -50.59 47.00 -42.33
C ALA A 547 -51.31 46.02 -41.39
N ALA A 548 -52.17 45.14 -41.93
CA ALA A 548 -52.86 44.12 -41.12
C ALA A 548 -51.91 43.08 -40.53
N GLY A 549 -50.94 42.59 -41.32
CA GLY A 549 -49.87 41.71 -40.83
C GLY A 549 -49.02 42.40 -39.75
N LEU A 550 -48.70 43.68 -39.97
CA LEU A 550 -47.88 44.44 -39.02
C LEU A 550 -48.60 44.66 -37.69
N ILE A 551 -49.91 44.93 -37.70
CA ILE A 551 -50.72 45.06 -36.49
C ILE A 551 -50.70 43.75 -35.69
N TRP A 552 -50.79 42.60 -36.36
CA TRP A 552 -50.69 41.29 -35.70
C TRP A 552 -49.32 41.13 -35.02
N GLN A 553 -48.23 41.41 -35.72
CA GLN A 553 -46.90 41.28 -35.14
C GLN A 553 -46.66 42.28 -33.99
N ILE A 554 -47.14 43.52 -34.10
CA ILE A 554 -47.09 44.52 -33.03
C ILE A 554 -47.81 44.01 -31.77
N PHE A 555 -48.98 43.37 -31.94
CA PHE A 555 -49.71 42.80 -30.82
C PHE A 555 -48.86 41.77 -30.06
N PHE A 556 -48.22 40.83 -30.77
CA PHE A 556 -47.39 39.83 -30.11
C PHE A 556 -46.06 40.38 -29.56
N CYS A 557 -45.47 41.41 -30.20
CA CYS A 557 -44.32 42.12 -29.63
C CYS A 557 -44.67 42.79 -28.30
N ALA A 558 -45.87 43.37 -28.21
CA ALA A 558 -46.32 44.06 -27.00
C ALA A 558 -46.80 43.12 -25.90
N ILE A 559 -47.41 41.98 -26.25
CA ILE A 559 -48.06 41.08 -25.29
C ILE A 559 -47.13 39.97 -24.82
N ILE A 560 -46.48 39.25 -25.73
CA ILE A 560 -45.63 38.10 -25.36
C ILE A 560 -44.13 38.40 -25.48
N GLY A 561 -43.74 39.66 -25.70
CA GLY A 561 -42.33 40.06 -25.67
C GLY A 561 -41.51 39.65 -26.89
N THR A 562 -42.13 39.33 -28.04
CA THR A 562 -41.36 39.04 -29.26
C THR A 562 -40.53 40.25 -29.68
N SER A 563 -39.32 40.02 -30.16
CA SER A 563 -38.36 41.09 -30.44
C SER A 563 -38.88 42.09 -31.49
N TRP A 564 -38.81 43.39 -31.21
CA TRP A 564 -39.32 44.44 -32.10
C TRP A 564 -38.66 44.52 -33.48
N TRP A 565 -37.48 43.94 -33.67
CA TRP A 565 -36.80 43.91 -34.96
C TRP A 565 -37.59 43.12 -36.02
N VAL A 566 -38.48 42.21 -35.61
CA VAL A 566 -39.30 41.39 -36.52
C VAL A 566 -40.25 42.23 -37.38
N LEU A 567 -40.53 43.47 -36.96
CA LEU A 567 -41.38 44.43 -37.67
C LEU A 567 -40.69 45.09 -38.88
N LEU A 568 -39.35 45.06 -38.94
CA LEU A 568 -38.57 45.78 -39.97
C LEU A 568 -38.95 45.38 -41.41
N PRO A 569 -39.01 44.08 -41.77
CA PRO A 569 -39.33 43.66 -43.13
C PRO A 569 -40.70 44.18 -43.61
N GLU A 570 -41.74 44.08 -42.78
CA GLU A 570 -43.08 44.57 -43.13
C GLU A 570 -43.15 46.10 -43.14
N GLY A 571 -42.44 46.77 -42.22
CA GLY A 571 -42.30 48.23 -42.21
C GLY A 571 -41.67 48.77 -43.50
N ILE A 572 -40.65 48.09 -44.04
CA ILE A 572 -40.02 48.45 -45.32
C ILE A 572 -41.02 48.32 -46.48
N ILE A 573 -41.84 47.27 -46.50
CA ILE A 573 -42.88 47.08 -47.53
C ILE A 573 -43.90 48.23 -47.49
N ILE A 574 -44.37 48.60 -46.29
CA ILE A 574 -45.32 49.71 -46.11
C ILE A 574 -44.71 51.04 -46.58
N ILE A 575 -43.48 51.34 -46.17
CA ILE A 575 -42.78 52.56 -46.59
C ILE A 575 -42.58 52.57 -48.12
N GLY A 576 -42.15 51.45 -48.69
CA GLY A 576 -41.96 51.29 -50.14
C GLY A 576 -43.25 51.55 -50.92
N GLU A 577 -44.37 51.00 -50.46
CA GLU A 577 -45.68 51.19 -51.10
C GLU A 577 -46.20 52.63 -50.93
N MET A 578 -46.00 53.26 -49.77
CA MET A 578 -46.33 54.67 -49.56
C MET A 578 -45.52 55.60 -50.48
N VAL A 579 -44.23 55.32 -50.67
CA VAL A 579 -43.37 56.06 -51.61
C VAL A 579 -43.82 55.85 -53.05
N ASN A 580 -44.15 54.61 -53.44
CA ASN A 580 -44.61 54.27 -54.78
C ASN A 580 -45.94 54.98 -55.12
N ARG A 581 -46.90 55.01 -54.19
CA ARG A 581 -48.15 55.77 -54.35
C ARG A 581 -47.92 57.27 -54.45
N LYS A 582 -46.96 57.81 -53.71
CA LYS A 582 -46.59 59.23 -53.78
C LYS A 582 -45.97 59.57 -55.13
N LEU A 583 -45.11 58.70 -55.69
CA LEU A 583 -44.54 58.85 -57.03
C LEU A 583 -45.58 58.67 -58.16
N ALA A 584 -46.57 57.78 -57.98
CA ALA A 584 -47.67 57.59 -58.94
C ALA A 584 -48.70 58.75 -58.91
N SER A 585 -48.67 59.60 -57.88
CA SER A 585 -49.53 60.79 -57.75
C SER A 585 -48.89 62.10 -58.27
N TYR A 586 -47.71 62.02 -58.91
CA TYR A 586 -47.00 63.13 -59.57
C TYR A 586 -47.04 63.06 -61.09
#